data_AF-A0A7J6NQJ3-F1
#
_entry.id   AF-A0A7J6NQJ3-F1
#
_cell.length_a   1.000
_cell.length_b   1.000
_cell.length_c   1.000
_cell.angle_alpha   90.00
_cell.angle_beta   90.00
_cell.angle_gamma   90.00
#
_symmetry.space_group_name_H-M   'P 1'
#
loop_
_entity.id
_entity.type
_entity.pdbx_description
1 polymer ?
#
loop_
_entity_poly.entity_id
_entity_poly.type
_entity_poly.pdbx_seq_one_letter_code
_entity_poly.pdbx_strand_id
1 'polypeptide(L)'
;MQACHASTAAIFETINDSDTAKYLSDIDNMTKCILKADDEATLQQLSQELTTAKIAHKLWIEQPENIPTALATAPAYKSRVGAFFKNLKLLR
;
A
#
# COMPACT_ATOMS: atom_id res chain seq x y z
N MET A 1 5.29 8.55 9.78
CA MET A 1 5.66 9.35 8.60
C MET A 1 5.67 8.52 7.31
N GLN A 2 6.32 7.34 7.29
CA GLN A 2 6.49 6.56 6.05
C GLN A 2 5.23 5.96 5.44
N ALA A 3 4.29 5.45 6.24
CA ALA A 3 3.00 5.01 5.72
C ALA A 3 2.23 6.13 5.00
N CYS A 4 2.39 7.38 5.44
CA CYS A 4 1.78 8.55 4.80
C CYS A 4 2.43 8.84 3.45
N HIS A 5 3.76 8.78 3.35
CA HIS A 5 4.49 8.94 2.10
C HIS A 5 4.09 7.86 1.08
N ALA A 6 4.12 6.59 1.49
CA ALA A 6 3.72 5.47 0.64
C ALA A 6 2.27 5.62 0.15
N SER A 7 1.33 5.94 1.05
CA SER A 7 -0.08 6.11 0.70
C SER A 7 -0.31 7.26 -0.28
N THR A 8 0.35 8.40 -0.06
CA THR A 8 0.20 9.59 -0.91
C THR A 8 0.76 9.33 -2.30
N ALA A 9 1.94 8.70 -2.39
CA ALA A 9 2.55 8.31 -3.65
C ALA A 9 1.68 7.29 -4.41
N ALA A 10 1.17 6.24 -3.74
CA ALA A 10 0.29 5.25 -4.39
C ALA A 10 -1.00 5.86 -4.94
N ILE A 11 -1.61 6.81 -4.22
CA ILE A 11 -2.77 7.57 -4.69
C ILE A 11 -2.38 8.44 -5.89
N PHE A 12 -1.29 9.19 -5.81
CA PHE A 12 -0.85 10.08 -6.89
C PHE A 12 -0.54 9.32 -8.19
N GLU A 13 0.18 8.21 -8.09
CA GLU A 13 0.53 7.36 -9.24
C GLU A 13 -0.71 6.72 -9.90
N THR A 14 -1.83 6.63 -9.19
CA THR A 14 -3.10 6.05 -9.68
C THR A 14 -4.24 7.06 -9.69
N ILE A 15 -3.95 8.37 -9.71
CA ILE A 15 -4.98 9.42 -9.56
C ILE A 15 -6.09 9.34 -10.62
N ASN A 16 -5.76 8.79 -11.80
CA ASN A 16 -6.68 8.62 -12.93
C ASN A 16 -7.37 7.24 -12.96
N ASP A 17 -7.05 6.33 -12.04
CA ASP A 17 -7.68 5.02 -11.95
C ASP A 17 -9.09 5.16 -11.34
N SER A 18 -10.05 4.39 -11.85
CA SER A 18 -11.45 4.47 -11.42
C SER A 18 -11.66 4.13 -9.94
N ASP A 19 -10.93 3.12 -9.43
CA ASP A 19 -10.99 2.72 -8.02
C ASP A 19 -10.45 3.84 -7.11
N THR A 20 -9.35 4.49 -7.49
CA THR A 20 -8.76 5.64 -6.78
C THR A 20 -9.69 6.84 -6.81
N ALA A 21 -10.21 7.22 -7.99
CA ALA A 21 -11.14 8.33 -8.12
C ALA A 21 -12.41 8.12 -7.27
N LYS A 22 -12.96 6.91 -7.27
CA LYS A 22 -14.11 6.57 -6.42
C LYS A 22 -13.79 6.67 -4.94
N TYR A 23 -12.64 6.15 -4.51
CA TYR A 23 -12.21 6.25 -3.12
C TYR A 23 -12.00 7.70 -2.66
N LEU A 24 -11.49 8.57 -3.53
CA LEU A 24 -11.29 10.00 -3.23
C LEU A 24 -12.57 10.84 -3.29
N SER A 25 -13.62 10.36 -3.96
CA SER A 25 -14.91 11.06 -4.05
C SER A 25 -15.68 11.14 -2.73
N ASP A 26 -15.33 10.30 -1.75
CA ASP A 26 -15.93 10.24 -0.42
C ASP A 26 -14.84 10.32 0.66
N ILE A 27 -14.17 11.47 0.70
CA ILE A 27 -12.96 11.68 1.50
C ILE A 27 -13.20 11.53 3.02
N ASP A 28 -14.42 11.80 3.48
CA ASP A 28 -14.80 11.72 4.90
C ASP A 28 -15.01 10.27 5.37
N ASN A 29 -15.19 9.31 4.44
CA ASN A 29 -15.41 7.89 4.75
C ASN A 29 -14.25 6.99 4.29
N MET A 30 -13.04 7.55 4.14
CA MET A 30 -11.86 6.78 3.75
C MET A 30 -11.47 5.75 4.81
N THR A 31 -11.38 4.47 4.41
CA THR A 31 -10.85 3.41 5.25
C THR A 31 -9.41 3.09 4.88
N LYS A 32 -8.51 3.04 5.87
CA LYS A 32 -7.13 2.54 5.71
C LYS A 32 -6.86 1.48 6.78
N CYS A 33 -6.36 0.33 6.35
CA CYS A 33 -5.92 -0.74 7.25
C CYS A 33 -4.40 -0.71 7.35
N ILE A 34 -3.87 -0.46 8.53
CA ILE A 34 -2.42 -0.41 8.76
C ILE A 34 -1.96 -1.74 9.34
N LEU A 35 -1.03 -2.39 8.65
CA LEU A 35 -0.50 -3.69 8.99
C LEU A 35 1.01 -3.57 9.25
N LYS A 36 1.51 -4.43 10.13
CA LYS A 36 2.93 -4.53 10.47
C LYS A 36 3.59 -5.59 9.59
N ALA A 37 4.66 -5.20 8.92
CA ALA A 37 5.69 -6.10 8.40
C ALA A 37 6.82 -6.18 9.44
N ASP A 38 7.37 -7.37 9.68
CA ASP A 38 8.40 -7.55 10.70
C ASP A 38 9.81 -7.19 10.21
N ASP A 39 10.05 -7.20 8.90
CA ASP A 39 11.33 -6.88 8.28
C ASP A 39 11.20 -6.33 6.84
N GLU A 40 12.33 -5.88 6.28
CA GLU A 40 12.47 -5.41 4.90
C GLU A 40 12.12 -6.49 3.87
N ALA A 41 12.54 -7.74 4.11
CA ALA A 41 12.33 -8.84 3.18
C ALA A 41 10.84 -9.11 2.95
N THR A 42 10.03 -9.00 4.02
CA THR A 42 8.57 -9.10 3.96
C THR A 42 7.97 -8.03 3.05
N LEU A 43 8.45 -6.78 3.12
CA LEU A 43 7.98 -5.70 2.26
C LEU A 43 8.37 -5.91 0.79
N GLN A 44 9.60 -6.35 0.54
CA GLN A 44 10.08 -6.64 -0.81
C GLN A 44 9.31 -7.81 -1.45
N GLN A 45 9.13 -8.91 -0.71
CA GLN A 45 8.36 -10.06 -1.19
C GLN A 45 6.91 -9.66 -1.52
N LEU A 46 6.26 -8.92 -0.62
CA LEU A 46 4.90 -8.44 -0.84
C LEU A 46 4.80 -7.53 -2.07
N SER A 47 5.79 -6.64 -2.29
CA SER A 47 5.85 -5.81 -3.49
C SER A 47 5.96 -6.65 -4.77
N GLN A 48 6.76 -7.71 -4.75
CA GLN A 48 6.90 -8.62 -5.89
C GLN A 48 5.61 -9.40 -6.17
N GLU A 49 4.94 -9.90 -5.13
CA GLU A 49 3.65 -10.58 -5.24
C GLU A 49 2.57 -9.66 -5.84
N LEU A 50 2.47 -8.43 -5.35
CA LEU A 50 1.53 -7.42 -5.86
C LEU A 50 1.84 -7.01 -7.30
N THR A 51 3.12 -6.86 -7.65
CA THR A 51 3.57 -6.58 -9.03
C THR A 51 3.12 -7.70 -9.98
N THR A 52 3.37 -8.96 -9.58
CA THR A 52 3.00 -10.14 -10.36
C THR A 52 1.48 -10.22 -10.56
N ALA A 53 0.72 -9.89 -9.52
CA ALA A 53 -0.74 -9.84 -9.55
C ALA A 53 -1.33 -8.58 -10.23
N LYS A 54 -0.48 -7.68 -10.74
CA LYS A 54 -0.88 -6.39 -11.33
C LYS A 54 -1.77 -5.56 -10.39
N ILE A 55 -1.40 -5.54 -9.11
CA ILE A 55 -2.00 -4.67 -8.10
C ILE A 55 -1.12 -3.42 -7.98
N ALA A 56 -1.70 -2.26 -8.26
CA ALA A 56 -1.00 -0.99 -8.11
C ALA A 56 -0.65 -0.73 -6.64
N HIS A 57 0.61 -0.42 -6.38
CA HIS A 57 1.15 -0.19 -5.04
C HIS A 57 2.44 0.61 -5.11
N LYS A 58 2.81 1.22 -3.99
CA LYS A 58 4.08 1.91 -3.78
C LYS A 58 4.87 1.21 -2.69
N LEU A 59 6.09 0.78 -3.02
CA LEU A 59 7.14 0.49 -2.04
C LEU A 59 7.90 1.79 -1.74
N TRP A 60 7.88 2.23 -0.49
CA TRP A 60 8.57 3.43 -0.05
C TRP A 60 9.96 3.07 0.45
N ILE A 61 10.97 3.67 -0.18
CA ILE A 61 12.38 3.49 0.13
C ILE A 61 12.89 4.75 0.81
N GLU A 62 13.39 4.62 2.03
CA GLU A 62 13.90 5.74 2.81
C GLU A 62 15.33 6.09 2.38
N GLN A 63 15.63 7.38 2.34
CA GLN A 63 16.96 7.92 2.05
C GLN A 63 17.56 8.53 3.33
N PRO A 64 18.89 8.50 3.50
CA PRO A 64 19.91 8.02 2.56
C PRO A 64 20.21 6.51 2.63
N GLU A 65 19.63 5.78 3.58
CA GLU A 65 19.99 4.36 3.82
C GLU A 65 19.50 3.40 2.71
N ASN A 66 18.61 3.87 1.84
CA ASN A 66 18.03 3.14 0.71
C ASN A 66 17.34 1.83 1.11
N ILE A 67 16.60 1.87 2.23
CA ILE A 67 15.87 0.71 2.77
C ILE A 67 14.35 0.86 2.59
N PRO A 68 13.62 -0.20 2.20
CA PRO A 68 12.17 -0.25 2.26
C PRO A 68 11.65 -0.11 3.68
N THR A 69 10.81 0.91 3.91
CA THR A 69 10.25 1.19 5.25
C THR A 69 8.73 1.15 5.30
N ALA A 70 8.06 1.22 4.15
CA ALA A 70 6.60 1.08 4.07
C ALA A 70 6.17 0.59 2.68
N LEU A 71 5.00 -0.04 2.62
CA LEU A 71 4.30 -0.34 1.38
C LEU A 71 2.84 0.10 1.51
N ALA A 72 2.29 0.71 0.47
CA ALA A 72 0.87 1.02 0.39
C ALA A 72 0.32 0.58 -0.97
N THR A 73 -0.84 -0.08 -0.99
CA THR A 73 -1.57 -0.26 -2.25
C THR A 73 -2.23 1.05 -2.66
N ALA A 74 -2.49 1.20 -3.95
CA ALA A 74 -3.53 2.13 -4.38
C ALA A 74 -4.87 1.74 -3.73
N PRO A 75 -5.84 2.67 -3.62
CA PRO A 75 -7.19 2.33 -3.20
C PRO A 75 -7.76 1.16 -4.01
N ALA A 76 -8.21 0.13 -3.30
CA ALA A 76 -8.71 -1.09 -3.91
C ALA A 76 -9.71 -1.80 -3.00
N TYR A 77 -10.60 -2.60 -3.58
CA TYR A 77 -11.53 -3.42 -2.81
C TYR A 77 -10.79 -4.49 -2.00
N LYS A 78 -11.18 -4.64 -0.73
CA LYS A 78 -10.63 -5.67 0.17
C LYS A 78 -10.74 -7.08 -0.40
N SER A 79 -11.78 -7.38 -1.18
CA SER A 79 -11.95 -8.67 -1.87
C SER A 79 -10.85 -8.95 -2.90
N ARG A 80 -10.27 -7.93 -3.52
CA ARG A 80 -9.21 -8.04 -4.53
C ARG A 80 -7.82 -8.16 -3.92
N VAL A 81 -7.56 -7.41 -2.85
CA VAL A 81 -6.21 -7.29 -2.28
C VAL A 81 -6.02 -8.01 -0.95
N GLY A 82 -7.10 -8.32 -0.22
CA GLY A 82 -7.01 -8.80 1.16
C GLY A 82 -6.28 -10.14 1.33
N ALA A 83 -6.20 -10.96 0.28
CA ALA A 83 -5.49 -12.24 0.32
C ALA A 83 -3.98 -12.09 0.51
N PHE A 84 -3.37 -11.05 -0.06
CA PHE A 84 -1.92 -10.78 0.01
C PHE A 84 -1.46 -10.40 1.43
N PHE A 85 -2.37 -9.89 2.26
CA PHE A 85 -2.04 -9.33 3.57
C PHE A 85 -2.43 -10.23 4.75
N LYS A 86 -2.94 -11.45 4.49
CA LYS A 86 -3.50 -12.33 5.54
C LYS A 86 -2.51 -12.71 6.64
N ASN A 87 -1.22 -12.76 6.31
CA ASN A 87 -0.16 -13.15 7.25
C ASN A 87 0.38 -11.98 8.07
N LEU A 88 -0.01 -10.74 7.73
CA LEU A 88 0.41 -9.55 8.45
C LEU A 88 -0.56 -9.24 9.59
N LYS A 89 -0.02 -8.73 10.69
CA LYS A 89 -0.80 -8.35 11.88
C LYS A 89 -1.18 -6.87 11.81
N LEU A 90 -2.27 -6.49 12.45
CA LEU A 90 -2.61 -5.08 12.65
C LEU A 90 -1.48 -4.37 13.39
N LEU A 91 -1.04 -3.24 12.85
CA LEU A 91 -0.12 -2.35 13.55
C LEU A 91 -0.94 -1.62 14.63
N ARG A 92 -0.59 -1.84 15.90
CA ARG A 92 -1.20 -1.19 17.05
C ARG A 92 -0.24 -0.18 17.64
#